data_AF-A0A241XEM7-F1
#
_entry.id   AF-A0A241XEM7-F1
#
_cell.length_a   1.000
_cell.length_b   1.000
_cell.length_c   1.000
_cell.angle_alpha   90.00
_cell.angle_beta   90.00
_cell.angle_gamma   90.00
#
_symmetry.space_group_name_H-M   'P 1'
#
loop_
_entity.id
_entity.type
_entity.pdbx_description
1 polymer ?
#
loop_
_entity_poly.entity_id
_entity_poly.type
_entity_poly.pdbx_seq_one_letter_code
_entity_poly.pdbx_strand_id
1 'polypeptide(L)'
;MKRPSPASMILGLCLTAMAGLLGYQQYQLIQLRSGVDSAAEKTSLEAILARLNRVDERLDAVDGQHLVSNEDFRSGQQALSNRIDAAQAFAKQASDAVENLAQTTASAGDLLVLKATVETLDGSVRTLQEKQTKAPPLIVPAPKRPIPAKPKPKPKPMEPPPFSILGVEYRGGERFLSVAPPGSTQLSQIYLIRQGDAVAGTTWRLTDLDDRTAHFDVAGASRSVRIQP
;
A
#
# COMPACT_ATOMS: atom_id res chain seq x y z
N MET A 1 -77.75 -21.18 -54.14
CA MET A 1 -77.10 -20.78 -52.87
C MET A 1 -77.05 -21.99 -51.94
N LYS A 2 -75.86 -22.55 -51.67
CA LYS A 2 -75.69 -23.75 -50.82
C LYS A 2 -75.75 -23.35 -49.34
N ARG A 3 -76.65 -23.96 -48.57
CA ARG A 3 -76.74 -23.73 -47.11
C ARG A 3 -75.52 -24.38 -46.42
N PRO A 4 -74.84 -23.68 -45.50
CA PRO A 4 -73.72 -24.26 -44.77
C PRO A 4 -74.20 -25.42 -43.88
N SER A 5 -73.39 -26.47 -43.78
CA SER A 5 -73.67 -27.64 -42.92
C SER A 5 -73.40 -27.27 -41.45
N PRO A 6 -74.14 -27.85 -40.48
CA PRO A 6 -73.98 -27.51 -39.06
C PRO A 6 -72.54 -27.72 -38.54
N ALA A 7 -71.80 -28.68 -39.09
CA ALA A 7 -70.39 -28.92 -38.77
C ALA A 7 -69.47 -27.73 -39.13
N SER A 8 -69.75 -27.04 -40.24
CA SER A 8 -68.97 -25.85 -40.66
C SER A 8 -69.19 -24.65 -39.72
N MET A 9 -70.38 -24.52 -39.13
CA MET A 9 -70.68 -23.48 -38.14
C MET A 9 -69.96 -23.74 -36.81
N ILE A 10 -69.91 -24.99 -36.35
CA ILE A 10 -69.22 -25.38 -35.12
C ILE A 10 -67.70 -25.18 -35.25
N LEU A 11 -67.12 -25.56 -36.39
CA LEU A 11 -65.70 -25.35 -36.67
C LEU A 11 -65.32 -23.85 -36.67
N GLY A 12 -66.15 -23.01 -37.29
CA GLY A 12 -65.94 -21.56 -37.30
C GLY A 12 -65.97 -20.96 -35.89
N LEU A 13 -66.91 -21.39 -35.05
CA LEU A 13 -67.03 -20.93 -33.66
C LEU A 13 -65.86 -21.41 -32.79
N CYS A 14 -65.34 -22.61 -33.06
CA CYS A 14 -64.15 -23.13 -32.39
C CYS A 14 -62.88 -22.36 -32.79
N LEU A 15 -62.75 -22.00 -34.07
CA LEU A 15 -61.62 -21.20 -34.58
C LEU A 15 -61.61 -19.78 -34.01
N THR A 16 -62.77 -19.12 -33.88
CA THR A 16 -62.85 -17.78 -33.27
C THR A 16 -62.52 -17.82 -31.78
N ALA A 17 -62.99 -18.83 -31.05
CA ALA A 17 -62.64 -19.03 -29.65
C ALA A 17 -61.13 -19.28 -29.46
N MET A 18 -60.53 -20.09 -30.34
CA MET A 18 -59.10 -20.37 -30.33
C MET A 18 -58.25 -19.12 -30.65
N ALA A 19 -58.67 -18.32 -31.63
CA ALA A 19 -58.02 -17.05 -31.95
C ALA A 19 -58.09 -16.04 -30.80
N GLY A 20 -59.23 -15.97 -30.09
CA GLY A 20 -59.37 -15.15 -28.89
C GLY A 20 -58.45 -15.59 -27.75
N LEU A 21 -58.32 -16.90 -27.52
CA LEU A 21 -57.44 -17.46 -26.51
C LEU A 21 -55.96 -17.20 -26.84
N LEU A 22 -55.56 -17.36 -28.10
CA LEU A 22 -54.20 -17.05 -28.57
C LEU A 22 -53.89 -15.56 -28.45
N GLY A 23 -54.83 -14.68 -28.79
CA GLY A 23 -54.69 -13.23 -28.61
C GLY A 23 -54.55 -12.85 -27.14
N TYR A 24 -55.32 -13.49 -26.24
CA TYR A 24 -55.19 -13.30 -24.81
C TYR A 24 -53.83 -13.74 -24.26
N GLN A 25 -53.32 -14.90 -24.71
CA GLN A 25 -51.99 -15.38 -24.36
C GLN A 25 -50.87 -14.44 -24.86
N GLN A 26 -50.99 -13.94 -26.10
CA GLN A 26 -50.06 -12.94 -26.65
C GLN A 26 -50.09 -11.64 -25.86
N TYR A 27 -51.28 -11.17 -25.46
CA TYR A 27 -51.41 -9.98 -24.62
C TYR A 27 -50.72 -10.16 -23.27
N GLN A 28 -50.90 -11.31 -22.61
CA GLN A 28 -50.19 -11.61 -21.37
C GLN A 28 -48.66 -11.65 -21.56
N LEU A 29 -48.17 -12.30 -22.62
CA LEU A 29 -46.73 -12.35 -22.92
C LEU A 29 -46.13 -10.97 -23.16
N ILE A 30 -46.85 -10.08 -23.85
CA ILE A 30 -46.41 -8.70 -24.09
C ILE A 30 -46.33 -7.92 -22.77
N GLN A 31 -47.31 -8.09 -21.87
CA GLN A 31 -47.31 -7.44 -20.55
C GLN A 31 -46.21 -7.94 -19.62
N LEU A 32 -45.92 -9.24 -19.65
CA LEU A 32 -44.80 -9.79 -18.87
C LEU A 32 -43.45 -9.30 -19.43
N ARG A 33 -43.29 -9.28 -20.75
CA ARG A 33 -42.07 -8.82 -21.40
C ARG A 33 -41.80 -7.34 -21.12
N SER A 34 -42.81 -6.49 -21.26
CA SER A 34 -42.67 -5.06 -20.96
C SER A 34 -42.37 -4.81 -19.47
N GLY A 35 -42.95 -5.60 -18.57
CA GLY A 35 -42.64 -5.56 -17.13
C GLY A 35 -41.19 -5.93 -16.82
N VAL A 36 -40.67 -7.00 -17.45
CA VAL A 36 -39.27 -7.44 -17.28
C VAL A 36 -38.29 -6.43 -17.87
N ASP A 37 -38.55 -5.92 -19.08
CA ASP A 37 -37.70 -4.92 -19.74
C ASP A 37 -37.63 -3.63 -18.91
N SER A 38 -38.77 -3.16 -18.38
CA SER A 38 -38.83 -1.97 -17.51
C SER A 38 -38.12 -2.18 -16.16
N ALA A 39 -38.22 -3.38 -15.57
CA ALA A 39 -37.50 -3.70 -14.34
C ALA A 39 -35.98 -3.77 -14.57
N ALA A 40 -35.55 -4.33 -15.69
CA ALA A 40 -34.13 -4.38 -16.08
C ALA A 40 -33.57 -2.97 -16.31
N GLU A 41 -34.32 -2.10 -16.99
CA GLU A 41 -33.94 -0.70 -17.20
C GLU A 41 -33.78 0.05 -15.87
N LYS A 42 -34.75 -0.05 -14.95
CA LYS A 42 -34.65 0.55 -13.61
C LYS A 42 -33.42 0.07 -12.83
N THR A 43 -33.17 -1.24 -12.85
CA THR A 43 -32.02 -1.83 -12.17
C THR A 43 -30.70 -1.31 -12.77
N SER A 44 -30.64 -1.14 -14.10
CA SER A 44 -29.47 -0.58 -14.77
C SER A 44 -29.23 0.88 -14.44
N LEU A 45 -30.30 1.68 -14.33
CA LEU A 45 -30.24 3.09 -13.96
C LEU A 45 -29.77 3.24 -12.51
N GLU A 46 -30.32 2.45 -11.59
CA GLU A 46 -29.85 2.42 -10.19
C GLU A 46 -28.38 1.99 -10.08
N ALA A 47 -27.96 1.00 -10.86
CA ALA A 47 -26.56 0.58 -10.89
C ALA A 47 -25.63 1.68 -11.41
N ILE A 48 -26.06 2.47 -12.40
CA ILE A 48 -25.31 3.62 -12.92
C ILE A 48 -25.23 4.73 -11.87
N LEU A 49 -26.35 5.06 -11.20
CA LEU A 49 -26.37 6.05 -10.12
C LEU A 49 -25.47 5.63 -8.95
N ALA A 50 -25.51 4.36 -8.55
CA ALA A 50 -24.64 3.83 -7.51
C ALA A 50 -23.16 3.91 -7.90
N ARG A 51 -22.83 3.68 -9.18
CA ARG A 51 -21.47 3.85 -9.70
C ARG A 51 -21.03 5.31 -9.70
N LEU A 52 -21.91 6.24 -10.07
CA LEU A 52 -21.62 7.67 -10.01
C LEU A 52 -21.33 8.14 -8.60
N ASN A 53 -22.20 7.81 -7.63
CA ASN A 53 -21.99 8.16 -6.23
C ASN A 53 -20.67 7.56 -5.69
N ARG A 54 -20.33 6.34 -6.10
CA ARG A 54 -19.07 5.71 -5.72
C ARG A 54 -17.85 6.38 -6.37
N VAL A 55 -17.98 6.90 -7.58
CA VAL A 55 -16.90 7.69 -8.22
C VAL A 55 -16.74 9.02 -7.51
N ASP A 56 -17.84 9.69 -7.17
CA ASP A 56 -17.87 10.96 -6.44
C ASP A 56 -17.21 10.83 -5.06
N GLU A 57 -17.60 9.82 -4.28
CA GLU A 57 -17.00 9.52 -2.97
C GLU A 57 -15.50 9.19 -3.07
N ARG A 58 -15.07 8.53 -4.15
CA ARG A 58 -13.65 8.27 -4.41
C ARG A 58 -12.91 9.54 -4.83
N LEU A 59 -13.57 10.47 -5.53
CA LEU A 59 -12.97 11.72 -5.95
C LEU A 59 -12.76 12.64 -4.75
N ASP A 60 -13.77 12.77 -3.88
CA ASP A 60 -13.67 13.49 -2.60
C ASP A 60 -12.58 12.92 -1.69
N ALA A 61 -12.47 11.58 -1.62
CA ALA A 61 -11.42 10.92 -0.86
C ALA A 61 -10.02 11.17 -1.44
N VAL A 62 -9.90 11.39 -2.75
CA VAL A 62 -8.62 11.72 -3.41
C VAL A 62 -8.29 13.21 -3.26
N ASP A 63 -9.28 14.10 -3.34
CA ASP A 63 -9.11 15.54 -3.12
C ASP A 63 -8.71 15.84 -1.66
N GLY A 64 -9.21 15.04 -0.72
CA GLY A 64 -8.83 15.09 0.69
C GLY A 64 -7.50 14.42 1.04
N GLN A 65 -6.91 13.64 0.14
CA GLN A 65 -5.54 13.15 0.30
C GLN A 65 -4.59 14.18 -0.27
N HIS A 66 -3.64 14.65 0.54
CA HIS A 66 -2.60 15.61 0.16
C HIS A 66 -1.76 15.03 -0.99
N LEU A 67 -2.22 15.26 -2.22
CA LEU A 67 -1.48 14.94 -3.43
C LEU A 67 -0.22 15.80 -3.38
N VAL A 68 0.94 15.15 -3.40
CA VAL A 68 2.24 15.81 -3.34
C VAL A 68 2.26 16.90 -4.40
N SER A 69 2.32 18.16 -3.95
CA SER A 69 2.26 19.30 -4.84
C SER A 69 3.54 19.33 -5.69
N ASN A 70 3.46 19.85 -6.92
CA ASN A 70 4.65 20.13 -7.70
C ASN A 70 5.64 21.03 -6.95
N GLU A 71 5.15 21.85 -6.02
CA GLU A 71 5.97 22.68 -5.12
C GLU A 71 6.73 21.84 -4.08
N ASP A 72 6.11 20.81 -3.51
CA ASP A 72 6.74 19.87 -2.58
C ASP A 72 7.85 19.08 -3.28
N PHE A 73 7.61 18.68 -4.54
CA PHE A 73 8.63 18.01 -5.34
C PHE A 73 9.83 18.93 -5.64
N ARG A 74 9.57 20.18 -6.05
CA ARG A 74 10.64 21.14 -6.37
C ARG A 74 11.44 21.55 -5.14
N SER A 75 10.77 21.76 -4.01
CA SER A 75 11.45 22.05 -2.74
C SER A 75 12.30 20.87 -2.28
N GLY A 76 11.80 19.63 -2.41
CA GLY A 76 12.56 18.41 -2.17
C GLY A 76 13.80 18.27 -3.08
N GLN A 77 13.65 18.55 -4.37
CA GLN A 77 14.76 18.54 -5.34
C GLN A 77 15.83 19.59 -4.99
N GLN A 78 15.41 20.81 -4.63
CA GLN A 78 16.33 21.88 -4.25
C GLN A 78 17.05 21.58 -2.93
N ALA A 79 16.36 21.03 -1.95
CA ALA A 79 16.96 20.58 -0.70
C ALA A 79 18.01 19.48 -0.94
N LEU A 80 17.75 18.57 -1.87
CA LEU A 80 18.71 17.53 -2.24
C LEU A 80 19.95 18.11 -2.92
N SER A 81 19.78 19.02 -3.88
CA SER A 81 20.92 19.70 -4.53
C SER A 81 21.80 20.43 -3.51
N ASN A 82 21.20 21.20 -2.61
CA ASN A 82 21.95 21.91 -1.55
C ASN A 82 22.74 20.95 -0.65
N ARG A 83 22.19 19.77 -0.34
CA ARG A 83 22.88 18.76 0.47
C ARG A 83 24.03 18.11 -0.28
N ILE A 84 23.88 17.86 -1.57
CA ILE A 84 24.96 17.34 -2.43
C ILE A 84 26.08 18.36 -2.52
N ASP A 85 25.76 19.63 -2.75
CA ASP A 85 26.75 20.71 -2.81
C ASP A 85 27.51 20.85 -1.49
N ALA A 86 26.80 20.81 -0.35
CA ALA A 86 27.43 20.85 0.97
C ALA A 86 28.32 19.63 1.24
N ALA A 87 27.88 18.42 0.87
CA ALA A 87 28.67 17.21 1.02
C ALA A 87 29.93 17.24 0.14
N GLN A 88 29.82 17.76 -1.08
CA GLN A 88 30.95 17.89 -2.00
C GLN A 88 31.95 18.96 -1.53
N ALA A 89 31.46 20.09 -0.99
CA ALA A 89 32.31 21.11 -0.38
C ALA A 89 33.08 20.56 0.83
N PHE A 90 32.41 19.78 1.68
CA PHE A 90 33.05 19.15 2.83
C PHE A 90 34.07 18.09 2.40
N ALA A 91 33.76 17.28 1.38
CA ALA A 91 34.69 16.31 0.83
C ALA A 91 35.96 16.97 0.25
N LYS A 92 35.80 18.10 -0.46
CA LYS A 92 36.94 18.91 -0.93
C LYS A 92 37.75 19.48 0.23
N GLN A 93 37.09 20.03 1.24
CA GLN A 93 37.79 20.56 2.41
C GLN A 93 38.57 19.48 3.16
N ALA A 94 38.01 18.27 3.27
CA ALA A 94 38.69 17.14 3.87
C ALA A 94 39.88 16.67 3.02
N SER A 95 39.74 16.61 1.69
CA SER A 95 40.87 16.26 0.81
C SER A 95 41.96 17.31 0.87
N ASP A 96 41.62 18.60 0.84
CA ASP A 96 42.57 19.70 0.91
C ASP A 96 43.27 19.73 2.28
N ALA A 97 42.56 19.43 3.37
CA ALA A 97 43.16 19.28 4.69
C ALA A 97 44.14 18.10 4.72
N VAL A 98 43.79 16.96 4.14
CA VAL A 98 44.66 15.78 4.06
C VAL A 98 45.88 16.03 3.17
N GLU A 99 45.72 16.72 2.04
CA GLU A 99 46.80 17.11 1.13
C GLU A 99 47.77 18.08 1.82
N ASN A 100 47.25 19.12 2.49
CA ASN A 100 48.08 20.03 3.29
C ASN A 100 48.80 19.29 4.42
N LEU A 101 48.11 18.38 5.12
CA LEU A 101 48.69 17.54 6.18
C LEU A 101 49.76 16.57 5.66
N ALA A 102 49.62 16.07 4.43
CA ALA A 102 50.63 15.22 3.80
C ALA A 102 51.87 16.03 3.38
N GLN A 103 51.71 17.32 3.07
CA GLN A 103 52.80 18.23 2.72
C GLN A 103 53.52 18.79 3.95
N THR A 104 52.83 19.01 5.08
CA THR A 104 53.44 19.32 6.38
C THR A 104 53.72 18.04 7.17
N THR A 105 54.93 17.49 7.03
CA THR A 105 55.39 16.29 7.76
C THR A 105 55.03 16.31 9.25
N ALA A 106 54.06 15.46 9.65
CA ALA A 106 53.70 15.00 10.99
C ALA A 106 53.88 15.97 12.18
N SER A 107 53.03 17.00 12.27
CA SER A 107 52.87 17.76 13.51
C SER A 107 51.84 17.08 14.43
N ALA A 108 52.28 16.66 15.62
CA ALA A 108 51.42 16.09 16.66
C ALA A 108 50.24 17.01 17.05
N GLY A 109 50.33 18.31 16.75
CA GLY A 109 49.25 19.27 16.96
C GLY A 109 48.03 18.99 16.08
N ASP A 110 48.23 18.52 14.85
CA ASP A 110 47.13 18.35 13.90
C ASP A 110 46.38 17.03 14.09
N LEU A 111 47.07 15.98 14.57
CA LEU A 111 46.39 14.79 15.09
C LEU A 111 45.53 15.11 16.31
N LEU A 112 45.93 16.09 17.13
CA LEU A 112 45.12 16.57 18.25
C LEU A 112 43.85 17.28 17.76
N VAL A 113 43.95 18.07 16.69
CA VAL A 113 42.80 18.74 16.05
C VAL A 113 41.86 17.72 15.41
N LEU A 114 42.39 16.72 14.71
CA LEU A 114 41.58 15.65 14.14
C LEU A 114 40.90 14.82 15.24
N LYS A 115 41.62 14.47 16.32
CA LYS A 115 41.06 13.79 17.49
C LYS A 115 39.98 14.63 18.16
N ALA A 116 40.20 15.92 18.34
CA ALA A 116 39.19 16.83 18.91
C ALA A 116 37.95 16.94 18.02
N THR A 117 38.14 16.94 16.69
CA THR A 117 37.03 16.97 15.72
C THR A 117 36.23 15.66 15.78
N VAL A 118 36.90 14.51 15.89
CA VAL A 118 36.25 13.20 16.06
C VAL A 118 35.53 13.11 17.42
N GLU A 119 36.13 13.59 18.50
CA GLU A 119 35.51 13.63 19.84
C GLU A 119 34.31 14.59 19.88
N THR A 120 34.38 15.72 19.16
CA THR A 120 33.25 16.65 19.01
C THR A 120 32.10 16.02 18.22
N LEU A 121 32.43 15.22 17.21
CA LEU A 121 31.45 14.48 16.42
C LEU A 121 30.80 13.37 17.25
N ASP A 122 31.58 12.61 18.03
CA ASP A 122 31.07 11.58 18.95
C ASP A 122 30.12 12.23 19.99
N GLY A 123 30.54 13.34 20.61
CA GLY A 123 29.69 14.10 21.53
C GLY A 123 28.40 14.63 20.89
N SER A 124 28.46 15.08 19.64
CA SER A 124 27.26 15.51 18.89
C SER A 124 26.32 14.34 18.60
N VAL A 125 26.85 13.18 18.21
CA VAL A 125 26.06 11.95 18.01
C VAL A 125 25.43 11.49 19.31
N ARG A 126 26.18 11.52 20.41
CA ARG A 126 25.72 11.08 21.74
C ARG A 126 24.66 12.01 22.33
N THR A 127 24.81 13.32 22.17
CA THR A 127 23.78 14.30 22.57
C THR A 127 22.50 14.18 21.75
N LEU A 128 22.60 13.84 20.46
CA LEU A 128 21.45 13.51 19.62
C LEU A 128 20.76 12.23 20.11
N GLN A 129 21.52 11.21 20.50
CA GLN A 129 21.02 9.94 21.02
C GLN A 129 20.39 10.07 22.42
N GLU A 130 20.95 10.91 23.29
CA GLU A 130 20.39 11.23 24.61
C GLU A 130 19.09 12.04 24.51
N LYS A 131 19.00 13.00 23.58
CA LYS A 131 17.74 13.71 23.29
C LYS A 131 16.64 12.78 22.77
N GLN A 132 17.01 11.70 22.08
CA GLN A 132 16.05 10.69 21.59
C GLN A 132 15.54 9.74 22.69
N THR A 133 16.28 9.60 23.80
CA THR A 133 15.91 8.71 24.92
C THR A 133 15.01 9.40 25.96
N LYS A 134 14.89 10.73 25.93
CA LYS A 134 14.13 11.52 26.92
C LYS A 134 12.75 11.98 26.41
N ALA A 135 12.04 11.13 25.69
CA ALA A 135 10.61 11.31 25.45
C ALA A 135 9.80 10.71 26.63
N PRO A 136 8.79 11.39 27.19
CA PRO A 136 8.04 10.89 28.34
C PRO A 136 7.28 9.60 27.99
N PRO A 137 7.18 8.61 28.90
CA PRO A 137 6.40 7.41 28.67
C PRO A 137 4.90 7.75 28.64
N LEU A 138 4.22 7.43 27.53
CA LEU A 138 2.76 7.41 27.50
C LEU A 138 2.25 6.27 28.39
N ILE A 139 1.47 6.64 29.39
CA ILE A 139 0.73 5.73 30.28
C ILE A 139 -0.38 5.08 29.46
N VAL A 140 -0.33 3.75 29.28
CA VAL A 140 -1.37 2.98 28.60
C VAL A 140 -2.26 2.30 29.66
N PRO A 141 -3.60 2.48 29.65
CA PRO A 141 -4.48 1.76 30.58
C PRO A 141 -4.59 0.28 30.22
N ALA A 142 -4.55 -0.59 31.23
CA ALA A 142 -4.63 -2.03 31.08
C ALA A 142 -6.04 -2.53 30.65
N PRO A 143 -6.16 -3.43 29.65
CA PRO A 143 -7.38 -4.16 29.41
C PRO A 143 -7.37 -5.56 30.06
N LYS A 144 -8.51 -5.88 30.67
CA LYS A 144 -8.85 -7.13 31.37
C LYS A 144 -8.86 -8.34 30.42
N ARG A 145 -8.42 -9.50 30.94
CA ARG A 145 -8.64 -10.87 30.42
C ARG A 145 -9.94 -11.45 31.02
N PRO A 146 -10.36 -12.71 30.75
CA PRO A 146 -10.06 -13.66 29.64
C PRO A 146 -11.28 -14.50 29.16
N ILE A 147 -11.24 -15.14 27.97
CA ILE A 147 -11.75 -16.53 27.79
C ILE A 147 -11.19 -17.20 26.50
N PRO A 148 -11.18 -18.56 26.40
CA PRO A 148 -10.08 -19.32 25.79
C PRO A 148 -10.49 -20.06 24.50
N ALA A 149 -9.56 -20.18 23.56
CA ALA A 149 -9.68 -21.13 22.45
C ALA A 149 -8.34 -21.85 22.19
N LYS A 150 -8.50 -23.16 21.97
CA LYS A 150 -7.58 -24.31 21.82
C LYS A 150 -6.17 -24.06 21.23
N PRO A 151 -5.18 -24.90 21.62
CA PRO A 151 -3.76 -24.67 21.32
C PRO A 151 -3.44 -24.97 19.85
N LYS A 152 -2.94 -23.98 19.12
CA LYS A 152 -2.12 -24.18 17.93
C LYS A 152 -0.64 -24.27 18.35
N PRO A 153 0.22 -25.01 17.61
CA PRO A 153 1.60 -25.26 18.00
C PRO A 153 2.32 -23.94 18.27
N LYS A 154 2.99 -23.85 19.42
CA LYS A 154 3.78 -22.67 19.81
C LYS A 154 4.77 -22.35 18.68
N PRO A 155 4.71 -21.15 18.06
CA PRO A 155 5.80 -20.69 17.23
C PRO A 155 7.05 -20.66 18.12
N LYS A 156 8.16 -21.24 17.63
CA LYS A 156 9.49 -21.01 18.22
C LYS A 156 9.66 -19.50 18.42
N PRO A 157 10.36 -19.05 19.49
CA PRO A 157 10.60 -17.63 19.73
C PRO A 157 11.04 -16.96 18.43
N MET A 158 10.18 -16.08 17.93
CA MET A 158 10.42 -15.32 16.71
C MET A 158 11.52 -14.34 17.04
N GLU A 159 12.76 -14.71 16.70
CA GLU A 159 13.85 -13.75 16.73
C GLU A 159 13.44 -12.60 15.80
N PRO A 160 13.34 -11.36 16.34
CA PRO A 160 12.82 -10.24 15.59
C PRO A 160 13.70 -10.02 14.35
N PRO A 161 13.10 -9.66 13.21
CA PRO A 161 13.87 -9.35 12.02
C PRO A 161 14.91 -8.26 12.37
N PRO A 162 16.14 -8.34 11.83
CA PRO A 162 17.18 -7.35 12.06
C PRO A 162 16.92 -6.02 11.32
N PHE A 163 15.67 -5.79 10.90
CA PHE A 163 15.19 -4.63 10.18
C PHE A 163 13.72 -4.38 10.56
N SER A 164 13.31 -3.13 10.47
CA SER A 164 11.91 -2.72 10.60
C SER A 164 11.27 -2.67 9.21
N ILE A 165 10.04 -3.17 9.12
CA ILE A 165 9.21 -3.02 7.92
C ILE A 165 8.40 -1.74 8.07
N LEU A 166 8.50 -0.86 7.08
CA LEU A 166 7.82 0.43 7.08
C LEU A 166 6.52 0.41 6.28
N GLY A 167 6.44 -0.41 5.23
CA GLY A 167 5.25 -0.47 4.39
C GLY A 167 5.45 -1.17 3.06
N VAL A 168 4.40 -1.18 2.25
CA VAL A 168 4.43 -1.63 0.85
C VAL A 168 4.36 -0.41 -0.05
N GLU A 169 5.26 -0.32 -1.02
CA GLU A 169 5.29 0.72 -2.03
C GLU A 169 5.00 0.13 -3.41
N TYR A 170 4.20 0.84 -4.21
CA TYR A 170 3.87 0.45 -5.58
C TYR A 170 4.56 1.38 -6.56
N ARG A 171 5.40 0.85 -7.45
CA ARG A 171 6.07 1.62 -8.51
C ARG A 171 5.93 0.93 -9.85
N GLY A 172 5.34 1.62 -10.83
CA GLY A 172 5.20 1.08 -12.19
C GLY A 172 4.41 -0.24 -12.27
N GLY A 173 3.48 -0.49 -11.33
CA GLY A 173 2.72 -1.73 -11.25
C GLY A 173 3.39 -2.86 -10.46
N GLU A 174 4.61 -2.65 -9.96
CA GLU A 174 5.35 -3.62 -9.15
C GLU A 174 5.29 -3.26 -7.66
N ARG A 175 5.20 -4.28 -6.80
CA ARG A 175 5.18 -4.15 -5.34
C ARG A 175 6.58 -4.27 -4.76
N PHE A 176 6.91 -3.34 -3.89
CA PHE A 176 8.15 -3.29 -3.15
C PHE A 176 7.86 -3.27 -1.66
N LEU A 177 8.67 -3.99 -0.89
CA LEU A 177 8.66 -3.87 0.56
C LEU A 177 9.69 -2.83 0.99
N SER A 178 9.25 -1.85 1.76
CA SER A 178 10.09 -0.82 2.36
C SER A 178 10.63 -1.32 3.70
N VAL A 179 11.93 -1.54 3.78
CA VAL A 179 12.63 -2.01 4.99
C VAL A 179 13.71 -1.02 5.40
N ALA A 180 13.93 -0.85 6.69
CA ALA A 180 14.97 0.03 7.23
C ALA A 180 15.64 -0.63 8.44
N PRO A 181 16.87 -0.21 8.81
CA PRO A 181 17.47 -0.62 10.06
C PRO A 181 16.53 -0.34 11.26
N PRO A 182 16.55 -1.17 12.31
CA PRO A 182 15.65 -1.02 13.45
C PRO A 182 15.78 0.37 14.08
N GLY A 183 14.65 1.07 14.25
CA GLY A 183 14.63 2.42 14.84
C GLY A 183 15.07 3.55 13.91
N SER A 184 15.36 3.28 12.63
CA SER A 184 15.61 4.32 11.65
C SER A 184 14.33 5.01 11.21
N THR A 185 14.36 6.34 11.19
CA THR A 185 13.31 7.21 10.63
C THR A 185 13.81 8.00 9.41
N GLN A 186 15.04 7.72 8.96
CA GLN A 186 15.66 8.46 7.86
C GLN A 186 15.29 7.83 6.51
N LEU A 187 14.73 8.62 5.60
CA LEU A 187 14.34 8.14 4.26
C LEU A 187 15.52 7.56 3.46
N SER A 188 16.74 8.07 3.68
CA SER A 188 17.97 7.58 3.03
C SER A 188 18.41 6.18 3.48
N GLN A 189 17.84 5.66 4.56
CA GLN A 189 18.12 4.33 5.10
C GLN A 189 17.00 3.33 4.79
N ILE A 190 16.02 3.74 3.97
CA ILE A 190 14.95 2.87 3.49
C ILE A 190 15.41 2.17 2.22
N TYR A 191 15.32 0.84 2.24
CA TYR A 191 15.60 -0.01 1.11
C TYR A 191 14.29 -0.60 0.58
N LEU A 192 14.15 -0.62 -0.75
CA LEU A 192 13.04 -1.25 -1.45
C LEU A 192 13.49 -2.60 -1.98
N ILE A 193 12.83 -3.66 -1.55
CA ILE A 193 13.10 -5.02 -2.00
C ILE A 193 11.87 -5.61 -2.70
N ARG A 194 12.11 -6.35 -3.78
CA ARG A 194 11.07 -7.00 -4.58
C ARG A 194 10.89 -8.45 -4.13
N GLN A 195 9.83 -9.09 -4.62
CA GLN A 195 9.71 -10.54 -4.51
C GLN A 195 10.94 -11.20 -5.15
N GLY A 196 11.59 -12.09 -4.41
CA GLY A 196 12.83 -12.76 -4.78
C GLY A 196 14.10 -12.09 -4.24
N ASP A 197 14.05 -10.83 -3.83
CA ASP A 197 15.24 -10.09 -3.36
C ASP A 197 15.61 -10.41 -1.92
N ALA A 198 16.91 -10.35 -1.61
CA ALA A 198 17.42 -10.44 -0.26
C ALA A 198 17.58 -9.05 0.38
N VAL A 199 17.25 -8.94 1.66
CA VAL A 199 17.50 -7.73 2.46
C VAL A 199 19.02 -7.61 2.65
N ALA A 200 19.57 -6.46 2.25
CA ALA A 200 21.00 -6.20 2.24
C ALA A 200 21.67 -6.51 3.59
N GLY A 201 22.75 -7.30 3.57
CA GLY A 201 23.51 -7.66 4.77
C GLY A 201 22.85 -8.73 5.65
N THR A 202 21.78 -9.40 5.19
CA THR A 202 21.07 -10.42 5.96
C THR A 202 20.80 -11.68 5.14
N THR A 203 20.38 -12.77 5.81
CA THR A 203 19.91 -14.02 5.18
C THR A 203 18.42 -14.01 4.83
N TRP A 204 17.73 -12.87 4.97
CA TRP A 204 16.30 -12.77 4.74
C TRP A 204 16.03 -12.46 3.27
N ARG A 205 15.28 -13.34 2.61
CA ARG A 205 14.84 -13.16 1.22
C ARG A 205 13.33 -13.03 1.17
N LEU A 206 12.82 -11.99 0.52
CA LEU A 206 11.38 -11.83 0.33
C LEU A 206 10.89 -12.87 -0.66
N THR A 207 10.02 -13.79 -0.23
CA THR A 207 9.43 -14.83 -1.06
C THR A 207 8.06 -14.45 -1.60
N ASP A 208 7.27 -13.71 -0.83
CA ASP A 208 5.95 -13.25 -1.24
C ASP A 208 5.51 -12.02 -0.42
N LEU A 209 4.60 -11.23 -0.96
CA LEU A 209 4.17 -9.96 -0.36
C LEU A 209 2.66 -9.74 -0.51
N ASP A 210 1.93 -9.95 0.58
CA ASP A 210 0.49 -9.65 0.71
C ASP A 210 0.25 -8.21 1.20
N ASP A 211 -0.99 -7.73 1.12
CA ASP A 211 -1.40 -6.37 1.51
C ASP A 211 -1.02 -5.98 2.95
N ARG A 212 -0.83 -6.94 3.86
CA ARG A 212 -0.52 -6.71 5.28
C ARG A 212 0.54 -7.64 5.84
N THR A 213 1.12 -8.50 5.02
CA THR A 213 2.05 -9.55 5.46
C THR A 213 3.15 -9.74 4.43
N ALA A 214 4.40 -9.65 4.86
CA ALA A 214 5.55 -10.02 4.06
C ALA A 214 6.02 -11.42 4.45
N HIS A 215 6.22 -12.31 3.47
CA HIS A 215 6.70 -13.67 3.67
C HIS A 215 8.16 -13.76 3.23
N PHE A 216 9.02 -14.19 4.14
CA PHE A 216 10.45 -14.32 3.93
C PHE A 216 10.89 -15.77 3.99
N ASP A 217 11.90 -16.12 3.20
CA ASP A 217 12.78 -17.25 3.45
C ASP A 217 13.99 -16.77 4.26
N VAL A 218 14.27 -17.44 5.38
CA VAL A 218 15.43 -17.17 6.21
C VAL A 218 16.23 -18.47 6.33
N ALA A 219 17.26 -18.59 5.49
CA ALA A 219 18.10 -19.79 5.41
C ALA A 219 17.29 -21.09 5.22
N GLY A 220 16.27 -21.08 4.35
CA GLY A 220 15.41 -22.23 4.07
C GLY A 220 14.19 -22.37 5.00
N ALA A 221 13.97 -21.45 5.93
CA ALA A 221 12.81 -21.42 6.81
C ALA A 221 11.86 -20.28 6.44
N SER A 222 10.60 -20.61 6.13
CA SER A 222 9.56 -19.62 5.85
C SER A 222 9.14 -18.86 7.12
N ARG A 223 9.11 -17.53 7.03
CA ARG A 223 8.77 -16.59 8.11
C ARG A 223 7.84 -15.50 7.60
N SER A 224 6.70 -15.30 8.25
CA SER A 224 5.77 -14.22 7.94
C SER A 224 5.92 -13.07 8.94
N VAL A 225 6.05 -11.85 8.44
CA VAL A 225 6.12 -10.63 9.25
C VAL A 225 4.96 -9.72 8.87
N ARG A 226 4.24 -9.24 9.90
CA ARG A 226 3.11 -8.33 9.70
C ARG A 226 3.62 -6.93 9.40
N ILE A 227 3.06 -6.31 8.37
CA ILE A 227 3.33 -4.93 8.00
C ILE A 227 2.46 -4.06 8.91
N GLN A 228 3.09 -3.24 9.76
CA GLN A 228 2.35 -2.26 10.56
C GLN A 228 1.91 -1.12 9.63
N PRO A 229 0.65 -0.68 9.71
CA PRO A 229 0.14 0.45 8.93
C PRO A 229 0.73 1.78 9.39
#